data_AF-A0A839YL07-F1
#
_entry.id   AF-A0A839YL07-F1
#
_cell.length_a   1.000
_cell.length_b   1.000
_cell.length_c   1.000
_cell.angle_alpha   90.00
_cell.angle_beta   90.00
_cell.angle_gamma   90.00
#
_symmetry.space_group_name_H-M   'P 1'
#
loop_
_entity.id
_entity.type
_entity.pdbx_description
1 polymer ?
#
loop_
_entity_poly.entity_id
_entity_poly.type
_entity_poly.pdbx_seq_one_letter_code
_entity_poly.pdbx_strand_id
1 'polypeptide(L)'
;MGRYTHLDLDERRRLYQLTSAGISPRQAAAELGRHSSTIYRELKRNHRFDEEPMFRGYFPLTAQAMAAGRRLRGAKISRYPELASYVVDRLEAAWSPEQIAGYLRHRAAGPLRVSHETIYQFVYGPDGQAAKLARLLPTGRRKRRRRYARKPRGLNIPPAHTIAARPPSIAGRADFGHWEGDLIAFKVHHGKANLTSLVERRSRFTVLTPNSSRHSAGIMDGIERQLGTLPPSLRRTITLDRGTEFAGYARLRESLGMTAYFCQPSAPWQKGSVENSNGRIRRFLPSDTNIAQVPRAELEQLVDRLNRTPRKCLAYRTPNEVLAEQVNLVLGVDS
;
A
#
# COMPACT_ATOMS: atom_id res chain seq x y z
N MET A 1 29.89 5.20 25.61
CA MET A 1 29.89 4.35 24.40
C MET A 1 30.39 5.15 23.22
N GLY A 2 31.61 4.86 22.73
CA GLY A 2 32.18 5.56 21.59
C GLY A 2 31.33 5.37 20.33
N ARG A 3 31.14 6.44 19.57
CA ARG A 3 30.41 6.43 18.28
C ARG A 3 31.14 5.47 17.34
N TYR A 4 30.45 4.48 16.78
CA TYR A 4 31.06 3.56 15.80
C TYR A 4 31.53 4.37 14.57
N THR A 5 32.84 4.44 14.37
CA THR A 5 33.46 5.05 13.19
C THR A 5 34.04 3.94 12.31
N HIS A 6 33.79 4.04 11.00
CA HIS A 6 34.40 3.11 10.06
C HIS A 6 35.87 3.47 9.84
N LEU A 7 36.67 2.48 9.42
CA LEU A 7 38.04 2.71 8.96
C LEU A 7 38.06 3.73 7.83
N ASP A 8 38.96 4.71 7.92
CA ASP A 8 39.29 5.62 6.82
C ASP A 8 40.30 4.97 5.84
N LEU A 9 40.76 5.70 4.83
CA LEU A 9 41.66 5.14 3.83
C LEU A 9 43.06 4.85 4.40
N ASP A 10 43.55 5.65 5.34
CA ASP A 10 44.89 5.49 5.88
C ASP A 10 44.94 4.33 6.87
N GLU A 11 43.89 4.15 7.68
CA GLU A 11 43.72 2.95 8.50
C GLU A 11 43.60 1.68 7.63
N ARG A 12 42.94 1.75 6.46
CA ARG A 12 42.89 0.62 5.51
C ARG A 12 44.27 0.32 4.90
N ARG A 13 45.06 1.35 4.57
CA ARG A 13 46.44 1.19 4.08
C ARG A 13 47.33 0.56 5.14
N ARG A 14 47.22 1.01 6.39
CA ARG A 14 47.97 0.44 7.51
C ARG A 14 47.55 -1.01 7.78
N LEU A 15 46.26 -1.30 7.76
CA LEU A 15 45.76 -2.67 7.90
C LEU A 15 46.34 -3.60 6.83
N TYR A 16 46.41 -3.15 5.57
CA TYR A 16 47.01 -3.93 4.48
C TYR A 16 48.48 -4.26 4.76
N GLN A 17 49.29 -3.27 5.17
CA GLN A 17 50.69 -3.49 5.54
C GLN A 17 50.84 -4.54 6.65
N LEU A 18 50.01 -4.43 7.70
CA LEU A 18 50.03 -5.36 8.84
C LEU A 18 49.66 -6.78 8.41
N THR A 19 48.62 -6.94 7.60
CA THR A 19 48.24 -8.26 7.09
C THR A 19 49.29 -8.86 6.16
N SER A 20 49.94 -8.05 5.33
CA SER A 20 51.03 -8.50 4.46
C SER A 20 52.28 -8.91 5.25
N ALA A 21 52.49 -8.32 6.43
CA ALA A 21 53.54 -8.71 7.36
C ALA A 21 53.17 -9.92 8.25
N GLY A 22 52.03 -10.58 7.99
CA GLY A 22 51.59 -11.76 8.74
C GLY A 22 51.03 -11.44 10.14
N ILE A 23 50.78 -10.17 10.46
CA ILE A 23 50.22 -9.77 11.76
C ILE A 23 48.77 -10.23 11.86
N SER A 24 48.42 -10.84 12.99
CA SER A 24 47.07 -11.36 13.20
C SER A 24 46.03 -10.22 13.28
N PRO A 25 44.76 -10.47 12.88
CA PRO A 25 43.71 -9.45 12.98
C PRO A 25 43.50 -8.87 14.38
N ARG A 26 43.84 -9.62 15.44
CA ARG A 26 43.75 -9.17 16.83
C ARG A 26 44.86 -8.18 17.17
N GLN A 27 46.09 -8.45 16.75
CA GLN A 27 47.23 -7.55 16.92
C GLN A 27 47.06 -6.28 16.09
N ALA A 28 46.63 -6.42 14.82
CA ALA A 28 46.34 -5.27 13.97
C ALA A 28 45.23 -4.38 14.55
N ALA A 29 44.23 -4.97 15.22
CA ALA A 29 43.21 -4.21 15.93
C ALA A 29 43.77 -3.40 17.11
N ALA A 30 44.67 -3.99 17.90
CA ALA A 30 45.33 -3.30 19.00
C ALA A 30 46.18 -2.11 18.49
N GLU A 31 46.94 -2.33 17.42
CA GLU A 31 47.80 -1.30 16.82
C GLU A 31 47.01 -0.14 16.20
N LEU A 32 45.87 -0.44 15.57
CA LEU A 32 44.97 0.58 15.01
C LEU A 32 44.05 1.23 16.05
N GLY A 33 44.10 0.82 17.32
CA GLY A 33 43.17 1.29 18.36
C GLY A 33 41.70 0.94 18.06
N ARG A 34 41.46 -0.17 17.34
CA ARG A 34 40.13 -0.64 16.94
C ARG A 34 39.73 -1.93 17.65
N HIS A 35 38.43 -2.20 17.69
CA HIS A 35 37.93 -3.48 18.18
C HIS A 35 38.26 -4.62 17.19
N SER A 36 38.64 -5.80 17.70
CA SER A 36 39.00 -6.97 16.87
C SER A 36 37.91 -7.37 15.87
N SER A 37 36.64 -7.33 16.29
CA SER A 37 35.51 -7.60 15.40
C SER A 37 35.35 -6.57 14.27
N THR A 38 35.86 -5.34 14.43
CA THR A 38 35.85 -4.33 13.34
C THR A 38 36.82 -4.74 12.25
N ILE A 39 38.05 -5.11 12.62
CA ILE A 39 39.07 -5.59 11.68
C ILE A 39 38.61 -6.87 10.99
N TYR A 40 38.10 -7.85 11.74
CA TYR A 40 37.60 -9.09 11.16
C TYR A 40 36.47 -8.86 10.15
N ARG A 41 35.50 -7.99 10.48
CA ARG A 41 34.40 -7.64 9.57
C ARG A 41 34.89 -6.82 8.36
N GLU A 42 35.88 -5.95 8.53
CA GLU A 42 36.49 -5.20 7.42
C GLU A 42 37.11 -6.18 6.42
N LEU A 43 38.05 -7.01 6.89
CA LEU A 43 38.75 -7.98 6.06
C LEU A 43 37.76 -8.91 5.36
N LYS A 44 36.80 -9.48 6.10
CA LYS A 44 35.80 -10.38 5.51
C LYS A 44 34.90 -9.71 4.45
N ARG A 45 34.48 -8.46 4.67
CA ARG A 45 33.51 -7.79 3.78
C ARG A 45 34.15 -7.11 2.57
N ASN A 46 35.45 -6.81 2.64
CA ASN A 46 36.20 -6.12 1.60
C ASN A 46 37.29 -7.01 0.99
N HIS A 47 37.18 -8.33 1.17
CA HIS A 47 38.02 -9.30 0.49
C HIS A 47 37.54 -9.48 -0.94
N ARG A 48 38.45 -9.36 -1.91
CA ARG A 48 38.16 -9.61 -3.32
C ARG A 48 38.46 -11.06 -3.67
N PHE A 49 37.48 -11.72 -4.25
CA PHE A 49 37.62 -13.05 -4.82
C PHE A 49 37.80 -12.89 -6.32
N ASP A 50 38.86 -13.49 -6.84
CA ASP A 50 39.21 -13.46 -8.26
C ASP A 50 39.84 -14.80 -8.66
N GLU A 51 39.72 -15.15 -9.93
CA GLU A 51 40.32 -16.35 -10.51
C GLU A 51 41.84 -16.20 -10.55
N GLU A 52 42.33 -15.02 -10.91
CA GLU A 52 43.75 -14.70 -10.93
C GLU A 52 44.28 -14.45 -9.50
N PRO A 53 45.29 -15.22 -9.05
CA PRO A 53 45.81 -15.10 -7.68
C PRO A 53 46.31 -13.71 -7.31
N MET A 54 46.84 -12.95 -8.27
CA MET A 54 47.37 -11.60 -8.07
C MET A 54 46.30 -10.58 -7.68
N PHE A 55 45.04 -10.83 -8.05
CA PHE A 55 43.91 -9.94 -7.79
C PHE A 55 43.02 -10.39 -6.63
N ARG A 56 43.37 -11.51 -5.99
CA ARG A 56 42.67 -12.07 -4.83
C ARG A 56 43.27 -11.51 -3.54
N GLY A 57 42.45 -10.91 -2.69
CA GLY A 57 42.90 -10.43 -1.39
C GLY A 57 42.22 -9.15 -0.91
N TYR A 58 42.83 -8.55 0.11
CA TYR A 58 42.42 -7.25 0.65
C TYR A 58 43.28 -6.15 0.05
N PHE A 59 42.66 -5.15 -0.59
CA PHE A 59 43.37 -4.00 -1.17
C PHE A 59 42.77 -2.69 -0.67
N PRO A 60 43.55 -1.72 -0.15
CA PRO A 60 43.00 -0.53 0.50
C PRO A 60 42.06 0.30 -0.37
N LEU A 61 42.46 0.58 -1.61
CA LEU A 61 41.66 1.39 -2.55
C LEU A 61 40.36 0.67 -2.95
N THR A 62 40.45 -0.63 -3.22
CA THR A 62 39.28 -1.47 -3.52
C THR A 62 38.36 -1.57 -2.31
N ALA A 63 38.89 -1.77 -1.11
CA ALA A 63 38.15 -1.82 0.14
C ALA A 63 37.44 -0.48 0.44
N GLN A 64 38.11 0.65 0.16
CA GLN A 64 37.52 1.99 0.22
C GLN A 64 36.36 2.12 -0.77
N ALA A 65 36.56 1.72 -2.04
CA ALA A 65 35.52 1.76 -3.07
C ALA A 65 34.32 0.86 -2.72
N MET A 66 34.56 -0.37 -2.25
CA MET A 66 33.52 -1.30 -1.80
C MET A 66 32.79 -0.77 -0.56
N ALA A 67 33.49 -0.13 0.38
CA ALA A 67 32.87 0.52 1.54
C ALA A 67 32.02 1.73 1.14
N ALA A 68 32.52 2.57 0.22
CA ALA A 68 31.81 3.71 -0.33
C ALA A 68 30.57 3.27 -1.14
N GLY A 69 30.70 2.24 -1.98
CA GLY A 69 29.58 1.64 -2.73
C GLY A 69 28.50 1.07 -1.81
N ARG A 70 28.89 0.41 -0.70
CA ARG A 70 27.92 -0.05 0.32
C ARG A 70 27.23 1.09 1.07
N ARG A 71 27.87 2.26 1.16
CA ARG A 71 27.31 3.49 1.74
C ARG A 71 26.48 4.29 0.75
N LEU A 72 26.58 3.99 -0.55
CA LEU A 72 25.81 4.67 -1.58
C LEU A 72 24.32 4.47 -1.28
N ARG A 73 23.58 5.58 -1.24
CA ARG A 73 22.17 5.59 -0.82
C ARG A 73 21.36 4.70 -1.77
N GLY A 74 20.55 3.78 -1.22
CA GLY A 74 19.76 2.84 -2.03
C GLY A 74 20.50 1.56 -2.49
N ALA A 75 21.83 1.46 -2.30
CA ALA A 75 22.65 0.36 -2.83
C ALA A 75 22.31 -1.04 -2.30
N LYS A 76 21.49 -1.17 -1.25
CA LYS A 76 20.97 -2.51 -0.89
C LYS A 76 20.09 -3.05 -2.01
N ILE A 77 19.18 -2.25 -2.54
CA ILE A 77 18.24 -2.71 -3.57
C ILE A 77 19.00 -3.01 -4.87
N SER A 78 19.88 -2.11 -5.31
CA SER A 78 20.69 -2.31 -6.52
C SER A 78 21.62 -3.55 -6.47
N ARG A 79 22.02 -4.01 -5.27
CA ARG A 79 22.87 -5.20 -5.10
C ARG A 79 22.11 -6.53 -5.15
N TYR A 80 20.79 -6.51 -5.03
CA TYR A 80 19.96 -7.73 -5.03
C TYR A 80 18.95 -7.61 -6.18
N PRO A 81 19.25 -8.16 -7.37
CA PRO A 81 18.41 -8.02 -8.55
C PRO A 81 16.95 -8.43 -8.34
N GLU A 82 16.71 -9.53 -7.62
CA GLU A 82 15.36 -10.00 -7.29
C GLU A 82 14.57 -8.97 -6.45
N LEU A 83 15.24 -8.34 -5.48
CA LEU A 83 14.64 -7.30 -4.65
C LEU A 83 14.40 -6.02 -5.46
N ALA A 84 15.31 -5.65 -6.36
CA ALA A 84 15.14 -4.52 -7.25
C ALA A 84 13.93 -4.72 -8.18
N SER A 85 13.85 -5.86 -8.86
CA SER A 85 12.70 -6.23 -9.69
C SER A 85 11.41 -6.21 -8.87
N TYR A 86 11.38 -6.85 -7.71
CA TYR A 86 10.20 -6.83 -6.84
C TYR A 86 9.78 -5.40 -6.45
N VAL A 87 10.72 -4.54 -6.07
CA VAL A 87 10.42 -3.14 -5.69
C VAL A 87 9.87 -2.38 -6.89
N VAL A 88 10.46 -2.52 -8.08
CA VAL A 88 9.99 -1.87 -9.31
C VAL A 88 8.59 -2.35 -9.67
N ASP A 89 8.36 -3.66 -9.73
CA ASP A 89 7.05 -4.25 -10.04
C ASP A 89 5.95 -3.72 -9.10
N ARG A 90 6.26 -3.58 -7.80
CA ARG A 90 5.28 -3.09 -6.82
C ARG A 90 5.06 -1.57 -6.92
N LEU A 91 6.09 -0.80 -7.28
CA LEU A 91 5.93 0.63 -7.59
C LEU A 91 5.06 0.83 -8.84
N GLU A 92 5.23 0.01 -9.87
CA GLU A 92 4.38 0.01 -11.08
C GLU A 92 2.94 -0.41 -10.77
N ALA A 93 2.76 -1.37 -9.86
CA ALA A 93 1.45 -1.68 -9.26
C ALA A 93 0.93 -0.57 -8.33
N ALA A 94 1.60 0.58 -8.28
CA ALA A 94 1.24 1.79 -7.56
C ALA A 94 1.30 1.69 -6.02
N TRP A 95 2.04 0.72 -5.48
CA TRP A 95 2.28 0.62 -4.04
C TRP A 95 3.23 1.73 -3.60
N SER A 96 3.02 2.28 -2.41
CA SER A 96 3.96 3.21 -1.80
C SER A 96 5.19 2.47 -1.25
N PRO A 97 6.35 3.13 -1.14
CA PRO A 97 7.51 2.58 -0.43
C PRO A 97 7.20 2.03 0.96
N GLU A 98 6.29 2.68 1.71
CA GLU A 98 5.84 2.20 3.02
C GLU A 98 5.04 0.89 2.92
N GLN A 99 4.17 0.76 1.90
CA GLN A 99 3.40 -0.46 1.67
C GLN A 99 4.30 -1.62 1.27
N ILE A 100 5.27 -1.38 0.39
CA ILE A 100 6.25 -2.40 -0.04
C ILE A 100 7.07 -2.89 1.16
N ALA A 101 7.69 -1.97 1.90
CA ALA A 101 8.49 -2.31 3.08
C ALA A 101 7.67 -3.03 4.16
N GLY A 102 6.43 -2.57 4.40
CA GLY A 102 5.52 -3.19 5.35
C GLY A 102 5.13 -4.61 4.96
N TYR A 103 4.76 -4.83 3.69
CA TYR A 103 4.37 -6.14 3.19
C TYR A 103 5.54 -7.14 3.20
N LEU A 104 6.74 -6.70 2.81
CA LEU A 104 7.95 -7.53 2.89
C LEU A 104 8.24 -7.96 4.34
N ARG A 105 8.01 -7.09 5.32
CA ARG A 105 8.15 -7.46 6.75
C ARG A 105 7.10 -8.45 7.21
N HIS A 106 5.88 -8.36 6.68
CA HIS A 106 4.78 -9.28 6.99
C HIS A 106 5.02 -10.68 6.41
N ARG A 107 5.42 -10.79 5.14
CA ARG A 107 5.56 -12.09 4.45
C ARG A 107 6.94 -12.75 4.58
N ALA A 108 8.02 -12.00 4.74
CA ALA A 108 9.37 -12.57 4.73
C ALA A 108 10.01 -12.62 6.14
N ALA A 109 10.24 -13.83 6.64
CA ALA A 109 11.26 -14.12 7.64
C ALA A 109 12.61 -14.29 6.92
N GLY A 110 13.28 -13.21 6.53
CA GLY A 110 14.53 -13.31 5.78
C GLY A 110 15.27 -11.99 5.50
N PRO A 111 16.48 -12.05 4.89
CA PRO A 111 17.40 -10.92 4.70
C PRO A 111 16.93 -9.85 3.70
N LEU A 112 15.86 -10.14 2.95
CA LEU A 112 15.26 -9.26 1.93
C LEU A 112 14.42 -8.11 2.52
N ARG A 113 14.41 -7.93 3.84
CA ARG A 113 13.76 -6.79 4.49
C ARG A 113 14.44 -5.48 4.11
N VAL A 114 13.65 -4.50 3.67
CA VAL A 114 14.08 -3.12 3.42
C VAL A 114 13.18 -2.14 4.14
N SER A 115 13.75 -1.02 4.58
CA SER A 115 12.95 0.10 5.07
C SER A 115 12.38 0.89 3.89
N HIS A 116 11.29 1.60 4.12
CA HIS A 116 10.72 2.49 3.11
C HIS A 116 11.68 3.62 2.73
N GLU A 117 12.53 4.06 3.66
CA GLU A 117 13.59 5.03 3.40
C GLU A 117 14.64 4.49 2.41
N THR A 118 15.03 3.21 2.53
CA THR A 118 15.92 2.58 1.54
C THR A 118 15.27 2.52 0.16
N ILE A 119 13.96 2.29 0.08
CA ILE A 119 13.22 2.31 -1.18
C ILE A 119 13.17 3.73 -1.76
N TYR A 120 12.91 4.76 -0.94
CA TYR A 120 12.97 6.16 -1.41
C TYR A 120 14.36 6.51 -1.94
N GLN A 121 15.41 6.11 -1.23
CA GLN A 121 16.79 6.33 -1.67
C GLN A 121 17.10 5.64 -3.00
N PHE A 122 16.57 4.43 -3.23
CA PHE A 122 16.68 3.75 -4.52
C PHE A 122 15.92 4.49 -5.64
N VAL A 123 14.67 4.91 -5.36
CA VAL A 123 13.84 5.66 -6.32
C VAL A 123 14.48 6.98 -6.73
N TYR A 124 15.10 7.69 -5.79
CA TYR A 124 15.79 8.97 -6.05
C TYR A 124 17.27 8.80 -6.42
N GLY A 125 17.81 7.58 -6.36
CA GLY A 125 19.16 7.26 -6.77
C GLY A 125 19.31 7.15 -8.30
N PRO A 126 20.53 6.91 -8.81
CA PRO A 126 20.81 6.86 -10.24
C PRO A 126 19.91 5.88 -11.01
N ASP A 127 19.78 4.65 -10.51
CA ASP A 127 18.96 3.60 -11.13
C ASP A 127 17.47 4.00 -11.20
N GLY A 128 16.94 4.52 -10.09
CA GLY A 128 15.55 4.96 -10.00
C GLY A 128 15.25 6.19 -10.85
N GLN A 129 16.21 7.11 -11.00
CA GLN A 129 16.10 8.25 -11.90
C GLN A 129 16.11 7.82 -13.37
N ALA A 130 17.02 6.92 -13.75
CA ALA A 130 17.09 6.36 -15.10
C ALA A 130 15.77 5.67 -15.48
N ALA A 131 15.20 4.88 -14.57
CA ALA A 131 13.90 4.23 -14.73
C ALA A 131 12.68 5.14 -14.44
N LYS A 132 12.90 6.43 -14.14
CA LYS A 132 11.83 7.42 -13.84
C LYS A 132 10.86 6.98 -12.73
N LEU A 133 11.32 6.18 -11.76
CA LEU A 133 10.49 5.57 -10.71
C LEU A 133 9.78 6.60 -9.81
N ALA A 134 10.33 7.81 -9.70
CA ALA A 134 9.69 8.89 -8.95
C ALA A 134 8.26 9.23 -9.45
N ARG A 135 7.97 8.99 -10.74
CA ARG A 135 6.63 9.20 -11.33
C ARG A 135 5.61 8.17 -10.85
N LEU A 136 6.06 7.00 -10.40
CA LEU A 136 5.24 5.91 -9.89
C LEU A 136 4.87 6.08 -8.41
N LEU A 137 5.55 7.00 -7.71
CA LEU A 137 5.21 7.28 -6.32
C LEU A 137 3.78 7.88 -6.22
N PRO A 138 3.04 7.57 -5.15
CA PRO A 138 1.79 8.24 -4.86
C PRO A 138 2.05 9.73 -4.60
N THR A 139 1.99 10.57 -5.64
CA THR A 139 2.07 12.02 -5.48
C THR A 139 0.77 12.52 -4.88
N GLY A 140 0.87 13.38 -3.85
CA GLY A 140 -0.33 13.85 -3.18
C GLY A 140 -0.12 15.07 -2.31
N ARG A 141 -0.43 16.24 -2.86
CA ARG A 141 -1.12 17.31 -2.13
C ARG A 141 -1.79 18.25 -3.13
N ARG A 142 -3.08 18.04 -3.40
CA ARG A 142 -3.92 19.15 -3.87
C ARG A 142 -4.16 20.08 -2.68
N LYS A 143 -3.90 21.38 -2.85
CA LYS A 143 -4.28 22.39 -1.85
C LYS A 143 -5.78 22.24 -1.55
N ARG A 144 -6.14 22.04 -0.27
CA ARG A 144 -7.53 22.08 0.17
C ARG A 144 -8.08 23.46 -0.17
N ARG A 145 -9.13 23.51 -1.01
CA ARG A 145 -9.91 24.73 -1.24
C ARG A 145 -11.12 24.71 -0.31
N ARG A 146 -11.47 25.85 0.27
CA ARG A 146 -12.74 26.01 0.98
C ARG A 146 -13.88 25.64 0.01
N ARG A 147 -14.74 24.70 0.40
CA ARG A 147 -15.99 24.41 -0.29
C ARG A 147 -17.12 25.02 0.52
N TYR A 148 -18.00 25.77 -0.14
CA TYR A 148 -19.21 26.31 0.46
C TYR A 148 -20.15 25.16 0.87
N ALA A 149 -20.77 25.29 2.05
CA ALA A 149 -21.82 24.38 2.48
C ALA A 149 -23.02 24.53 1.53
N ARG A 150 -23.33 23.48 0.77
CA ARG A 150 -24.59 23.44 0.00
C ARG A 150 -25.74 23.14 0.96
N LYS A 151 -26.91 23.75 0.72
CA LYS A 151 -28.14 23.37 1.44
C LYS A 151 -28.39 21.87 1.26
N PRO A 152 -28.67 21.10 2.32
CA PRO A 152 -28.94 19.68 2.20
C PRO A 152 -30.23 19.47 1.41
N ARG A 153 -30.11 18.91 0.20
CA ARG A 153 -31.21 18.30 -0.54
C ARG A 153 -31.01 16.79 -0.37
N GLY A 154 -31.69 16.19 0.61
CA GLY A 154 -31.52 14.78 0.95
C GLY A 154 -32.86 14.08 1.09
N LEU A 155 -32.83 12.75 1.04
CA LEU A 155 -34.00 11.93 1.30
C LEU A 155 -34.52 12.13 2.73
N ASN A 156 -35.84 12.08 2.91
CA ASN A 156 -36.42 11.89 4.23
C ASN A 156 -36.15 10.44 4.66
N ILE A 157 -35.21 10.26 5.59
CA ILE A 157 -34.75 8.94 6.03
C ILE A 157 -35.36 8.67 7.40
N PRO A 158 -36.05 7.53 7.59
CA PRO A 158 -36.61 7.16 8.87
C PRO A 158 -35.55 7.17 9.99
N PRO A 159 -35.87 7.60 11.21
CA PRO A 159 -34.92 7.62 12.33
C PRO A 159 -34.17 6.29 12.55
N ALA A 160 -34.87 5.16 12.33
CA ALA A 160 -34.32 3.81 12.44
C ALA A 160 -33.16 3.50 11.47
N HIS A 161 -33.08 4.21 10.34
CA HIS A 161 -32.03 4.05 9.33
C HIS A 161 -30.95 5.13 9.44
N THR A 162 -30.95 5.95 10.48
CA THR A 162 -29.89 6.94 10.68
C THR A 162 -28.65 6.28 11.28
N ILE A 163 -27.48 6.89 11.06
CA ILE A 163 -26.22 6.44 11.66
C ILE A 163 -26.27 6.35 13.20
N ALA A 164 -27.15 7.13 13.84
CA ALA A 164 -27.35 7.13 15.28
C ALA A 164 -28.10 5.89 15.78
N ALA A 165 -28.97 5.32 14.94
CA ALA A 165 -29.68 4.07 15.23
C ALA A 165 -28.82 2.82 14.93
N ARG A 166 -27.65 2.98 14.32
CA ARG A 166 -26.76 1.86 14.00
C ARG A 166 -26.17 1.27 15.29
N PRO A 167 -26.19 -0.08 15.47
CA PRO A 167 -25.59 -0.73 16.63
C PRO A 167 -24.15 -0.26 16.90
N PRO A 168 -23.79 0.09 18.15
CA PRO A 168 -22.46 0.59 18.50
C PRO A 168 -21.31 -0.37 18.15
N SER A 169 -21.55 -1.69 18.20
CA SER A 169 -20.57 -2.72 17.82
C SER A 169 -20.00 -2.52 16.40
N ILE A 170 -20.79 -1.96 15.47
CA ILE A 170 -20.39 -1.71 14.08
C ILE A 170 -19.37 -0.56 13.98
N ALA A 171 -19.35 0.36 14.96
CA ALA A 171 -18.45 1.51 14.94
C ALA A 171 -16.98 1.08 14.99
N GLY A 172 -16.66 0.04 15.79
CA GLY A 172 -15.30 -0.45 16.03
C GLY A 172 -14.64 -1.12 14.83
N ARG A 173 -15.38 -1.41 13.74
CA ARG A 173 -14.87 -2.11 12.54
C ARG A 173 -14.24 -3.47 12.86
N ALA A 174 -14.67 -4.08 13.96
CA ALA A 174 -14.16 -5.33 14.47
C ALA A 174 -14.74 -6.54 13.73
N ASP A 175 -15.93 -6.42 13.13
CA ASP A 175 -16.60 -7.52 12.44
C ASP A 175 -16.70 -7.30 10.93
N PHE A 176 -16.83 -8.40 10.18
CA PHE A 176 -17.00 -8.39 8.73
C PHE A 176 -18.45 -8.14 8.30
N GLY A 177 -18.62 -7.76 7.04
CA GLY A 177 -19.94 -7.65 6.42
C GLY A 177 -20.65 -6.33 6.71
N HIS A 178 -19.90 -5.33 7.17
CA HIS A 178 -20.37 -3.96 7.27
C HIS A 178 -19.72 -3.13 6.18
N TRP A 179 -20.53 -2.67 5.23
CA TRP A 179 -20.07 -1.97 4.04
C TRP A 179 -20.29 -0.47 4.16
N GLU A 180 -19.46 0.32 3.48
CA GLU A 180 -19.68 1.73 3.19
C GLU A 180 -19.85 1.87 1.68
N GLY A 181 -20.88 2.57 1.23
CA GLY A 181 -21.14 2.82 -0.18
C GLY A 181 -21.12 4.31 -0.49
N ASP A 182 -20.54 4.69 -1.62
CA ASP A 182 -20.46 6.09 -2.08
C ASP A 182 -20.50 6.17 -3.61
N LEU A 183 -21.01 7.29 -4.13
CA LEU A 183 -21.10 7.53 -5.57
C LEU A 183 -19.97 8.45 -6.05
N ILE A 184 -19.18 7.94 -7.00
CA ILE A 184 -18.10 8.66 -7.65
C ILE A 184 -18.62 9.25 -8.96
N ALA A 185 -18.93 10.54 -8.92
CA ALA A 185 -19.31 11.30 -10.12
C ALA A 185 -18.09 11.71 -10.98
N PHE A 186 -18.28 11.79 -12.28
CA PHE A 186 -17.31 12.34 -13.24
C PHE A 186 -17.82 13.67 -13.82
N LYS A 187 -17.00 14.38 -14.61
CA LYS A 187 -17.43 15.65 -15.19
C LYS A 187 -18.64 15.44 -16.10
N VAL A 188 -19.60 16.36 -15.97
CA VAL A 188 -20.93 16.28 -16.59
C VAL A 188 -20.88 16.26 -18.13
N HIS A 189 -19.85 16.83 -18.76
CA HIS A 189 -19.71 16.82 -20.21
C HIS A 189 -19.47 15.41 -20.80
N HIS A 190 -19.04 14.44 -19.98
CA HIS A 190 -18.94 13.03 -20.37
C HIS A 190 -20.26 12.26 -20.20
N GLY A 191 -21.34 12.95 -19.83
CA GLY A 191 -22.66 12.36 -19.63
C GLY A 191 -22.98 12.05 -18.16
N LYS A 192 -23.93 11.13 -17.95
CA LYS A 192 -24.50 10.80 -16.63
C LYS A 192 -23.84 9.61 -15.94
N ALA A 193 -22.93 8.93 -16.63
CA ALA A 193 -22.28 7.73 -16.14
C ALA A 193 -21.42 8.03 -14.90
N ASN A 194 -21.41 7.08 -13.97
CA ASN A 194 -20.73 7.21 -12.68
C ASN A 194 -20.36 5.83 -12.14
N LEU A 195 -19.62 5.78 -11.03
CA LEU A 195 -19.31 4.54 -10.33
C LEU A 195 -19.91 4.55 -8.92
N THR A 196 -20.52 3.44 -8.52
CA THR A 196 -20.72 3.15 -7.09
C THR A 196 -19.49 2.44 -6.57
N SER A 197 -18.93 2.98 -5.48
CA SER A 197 -17.85 2.37 -4.72
C SER A 197 -18.40 1.74 -3.46
N LEU A 198 -18.05 0.49 -3.20
CA LEU A 198 -18.44 -0.26 -2.01
C LEU A 198 -17.17 -0.72 -1.29
N VAL A 199 -17.08 -0.47 0.01
CA VAL A 199 -15.90 -0.83 0.82
C VAL A 199 -16.31 -1.54 2.09
N GLU A 200 -15.82 -2.75 2.28
CA GLU A 200 -16.03 -3.52 3.51
C GLU A 200 -15.16 -2.92 4.64
N ARG A 201 -15.76 -2.67 5.81
CA ARG A 201 -15.17 -1.83 6.87
C ARG A 201 -14.05 -2.52 7.64
N ARG A 202 -13.96 -3.85 7.66
CA ARG A 202 -12.88 -4.56 8.35
C ARG A 202 -11.69 -4.75 7.41
N SER A 203 -11.89 -5.50 6.33
CA SER A 203 -10.91 -5.88 5.29
C SER A 203 -10.49 -4.73 4.37
N ARG A 204 -11.27 -3.64 4.25
CA ARG A 204 -11.09 -2.60 3.22
C ARG A 204 -11.27 -3.10 1.79
N PHE A 205 -11.85 -4.29 1.61
CA PHE A 205 -12.11 -4.85 0.30
C PHE A 205 -13.05 -3.92 -0.46
N THR A 206 -12.62 -3.52 -1.65
CA THR A 206 -13.30 -2.52 -2.48
C THR A 206 -13.94 -3.22 -3.67
N VAL A 207 -15.18 -2.86 -3.98
CA VAL A 207 -15.88 -3.25 -5.20
C VAL A 207 -16.34 -1.98 -5.93
N LEU A 208 -16.29 -2.01 -7.25
CA LEU A 208 -16.77 -0.93 -8.12
C LEU A 208 -17.89 -1.43 -9.02
N THR A 209 -18.96 -0.64 -9.10
CA THR A 209 -20.09 -0.91 -9.98
C THR A 209 -20.27 0.28 -10.92
N PRO A 210 -20.11 0.10 -12.25
CA PRO A 210 -20.43 1.14 -13.20
C PRO A 210 -21.94 1.31 -13.37
N ASN A 211 -22.37 2.57 -13.42
CA ASN A 211 -23.77 2.95 -13.62
C ASN A 211 -23.88 3.88 -14.82
N SER A 212 -24.92 3.68 -15.64
CA SER A 212 -25.24 4.56 -16.78
C SER A 212 -25.74 5.95 -16.35
N SER A 213 -26.29 6.05 -15.14
CA SER A 213 -26.90 7.27 -14.59
C SER A 213 -26.89 7.26 -13.07
N ARG A 214 -27.42 8.33 -12.44
CA ARG A 214 -27.60 8.43 -10.98
C ARG A 214 -28.97 7.92 -10.52
N HIS A 215 -29.71 7.21 -11.38
CA HIS A 215 -31.03 6.67 -11.02
C HIS A 215 -30.88 5.52 -10.02
N SER A 216 -31.68 5.57 -8.95
CA SER A 216 -31.51 4.69 -7.81
C SER A 216 -31.71 3.21 -8.15
N ALA A 217 -32.65 2.87 -9.03
CA ALA A 217 -32.92 1.49 -9.43
C ALA A 217 -31.66 0.79 -9.97
N GLY A 218 -31.01 1.36 -10.99
CA GLY A 218 -29.80 0.76 -11.57
C GLY A 218 -28.61 0.70 -10.59
N ILE A 219 -28.53 1.65 -9.65
CA ILE A 219 -27.53 1.60 -8.58
C ILE A 219 -27.80 0.44 -7.62
N MET A 220 -29.06 0.24 -7.21
CA MET A 220 -29.44 -0.88 -6.34
C MET A 220 -29.19 -2.21 -7.04
N ASP A 221 -29.59 -2.38 -8.30
CA ASP A 221 -29.35 -3.61 -9.08
C ASP A 221 -27.83 -3.93 -9.14
N GLY A 222 -27.03 -2.88 -9.31
CA GLY A 222 -25.58 -2.99 -9.32
C GLY A 222 -24.97 -3.37 -7.97
N ILE A 223 -25.52 -2.90 -6.84
CA ILE A 223 -25.11 -3.30 -5.49
C ILE A 223 -25.55 -4.75 -5.22
N GLU A 224 -26.78 -5.10 -5.57
CA GLU A 224 -27.37 -6.43 -5.39
C GLU A 224 -26.54 -7.49 -6.11
N ARG A 225 -26.21 -7.24 -7.38
CA ARG A 225 -25.37 -8.14 -8.19
C ARG A 225 -23.98 -8.36 -7.59
N GLN A 226 -23.36 -7.32 -7.04
CA GLN A 226 -22.00 -7.42 -6.50
C GLN A 226 -21.97 -8.09 -5.12
N LEU A 227 -22.84 -7.66 -4.21
CA LEU A 227 -22.84 -8.18 -2.83
C LEU A 227 -23.62 -9.48 -2.69
N GLY A 228 -24.55 -9.79 -3.59
CA GLY A 228 -25.36 -11.01 -3.57
C GLY A 228 -24.55 -12.30 -3.70
N THR A 229 -23.34 -12.23 -4.28
CA THR A 229 -22.41 -13.36 -4.37
C THR A 229 -21.77 -13.72 -3.03
N LEU A 230 -21.84 -12.84 -2.03
CA LEU A 230 -21.24 -13.05 -0.72
C LEU A 230 -22.20 -13.78 0.23
N PRO A 231 -21.67 -14.62 1.14
CA PRO A 231 -22.45 -15.20 2.23
C PRO A 231 -23.13 -14.11 3.08
N PRO A 232 -24.34 -14.36 3.63
CA PRO A 232 -25.08 -13.37 4.42
C PRO A 232 -24.28 -12.74 5.57
N SER A 233 -23.40 -13.51 6.22
CA SER A 233 -22.52 -13.02 7.29
C SER A 233 -21.53 -11.93 6.83
N LEU A 234 -21.23 -11.88 5.54
CA LEU A 234 -20.34 -10.90 4.90
C LEU A 234 -21.09 -9.76 4.19
N ARG A 235 -22.41 -9.65 4.34
CA ARG A 235 -23.24 -8.56 3.77
C ARG A 235 -24.40 -8.16 4.70
N ARG A 236 -24.08 -7.88 5.95
CA ARG A 236 -25.05 -7.60 7.02
C ARG A 236 -25.62 -6.19 6.96
N THR A 237 -24.77 -5.19 6.75
CA THR A 237 -25.22 -3.78 6.71
C THR A 237 -24.45 -2.96 5.68
N ILE A 238 -25.07 -1.89 5.18
CA ILE A 238 -24.40 -0.87 4.36
C ILE A 238 -24.61 0.53 4.94
N THR A 239 -23.59 1.38 4.90
CA THR A 239 -23.68 2.79 5.29
C THR A 239 -23.54 3.68 4.06
N LEU A 240 -24.54 4.53 3.82
CA LEU A 240 -24.65 5.42 2.67
C LEU A 240 -24.73 6.89 3.12
N ASP A 241 -24.55 7.82 2.20
CA ASP A 241 -24.92 9.22 2.40
C ASP A 241 -26.38 9.45 1.97
N ARG A 242 -26.95 10.60 2.34
CA ARG A 242 -28.38 10.91 2.13
C ARG A 242 -28.71 11.32 0.69
N GLY A 243 -27.92 10.84 -0.28
CA GLY A 243 -28.09 11.13 -1.71
C GLY A 243 -29.33 10.45 -2.28
N THR A 244 -30.01 11.12 -3.20
CA THR A 244 -31.22 10.59 -3.86
C THR A 244 -30.93 9.38 -4.74
N GLU A 245 -29.67 9.20 -5.16
CA GLU A 245 -29.18 7.99 -5.81
C GLU A 245 -29.40 6.71 -4.97
N PHE A 246 -29.54 6.84 -3.65
CA PHE A 246 -29.73 5.71 -2.73
C PHE A 246 -31.18 5.57 -2.22
N ALA A 247 -32.15 6.23 -2.86
CA ALA A 247 -33.56 6.19 -2.47
C ALA A 247 -34.16 4.77 -2.39
N GLY A 248 -33.72 3.87 -3.28
CA GLY A 248 -34.16 2.47 -3.34
C GLY A 248 -33.54 1.54 -2.30
N TYR A 249 -32.89 2.05 -1.25
CA TYR A 249 -32.16 1.25 -0.25
C TYR A 249 -32.99 0.14 0.42
N ALA A 250 -34.31 0.32 0.52
CA ALA A 250 -35.21 -0.66 1.13
C ALA A 250 -35.12 -2.03 0.42
N ARG A 251 -34.90 -2.01 -0.90
CA ARG A 251 -34.70 -3.23 -1.71
C ARG A 251 -33.57 -4.11 -1.19
N LEU A 252 -32.50 -3.52 -0.65
CA LEU A 252 -31.35 -4.28 -0.13
C LEU A 252 -31.73 -5.15 1.08
N ARG A 253 -32.75 -4.75 1.86
CA ARG A 253 -33.25 -5.57 2.98
C ARG A 253 -34.05 -6.77 2.47
N GLU A 254 -34.81 -6.58 1.40
CA GLU A 254 -35.65 -7.61 0.78
C GLU A 254 -34.80 -8.63 0.02
N SER A 255 -33.91 -8.16 -0.87
CA SER A 255 -33.10 -9.00 -1.74
C SER A 255 -31.90 -9.64 -1.04
N LEU A 256 -31.24 -8.88 -0.14
CA LEU A 256 -29.98 -9.29 0.48
C LEU A 256 -30.05 -9.45 2.00
N GLY A 257 -31.19 -9.22 2.65
CA GLY A 257 -31.24 -9.20 4.11
C GLY A 257 -30.36 -8.12 4.74
N MET A 258 -29.87 -7.14 3.95
CA MET A 258 -28.87 -6.18 4.37
C MET A 258 -29.53 -4.90 4.88
N THR A 259 -29.18 -4.45 6.08
CA THR A 259 -29.72 -3.20 6.64
C THR A 259 -28.92 -1.98 6.17
N ALA A 260 -29.60 -0.98 5.60
CA ALA A 260 -28.98 0.29 5.24
C ALA A 260 -29.03 1.31 6.39
N TYR A 261 -27.94 2.04 6.59
CA TYR A 261 -27.85 3.18 7.50
C TYR A 261 -27.32 4.41 6.76
N PHE A 262 -27.72 5.60 7.21
CA PHE A 262 -27.39 6.86 6.54
C PHE A 262 -26.66 7.85 7.43
N CYS A 263 -25.56 8.39 6.90
CA CYS A 263 -24.74 9.40 7.57
C CYS A 263 -25.53 10.70 7.79
N GLN A 264 -25.20 11.42 8.87
CA GLN A 264 -25.70 12.77 9.13
C GLN A 264 -25.33 13.73 7.98
N PRO A 265 -26.20 14.73 7.67
CA PRO A 265 -25.84 15.78 6.74
C PRO A 265 -24.52 16.44 7.17
N SER A 266 -23.66 16.76 6.20
CA SER A 266 -22.36 17.41 6.45
C SER A 266 -21.38 16.64 7.35
N ALA A 267 -21.57 15.32 7.53
CA ALA A 267 -20.70 14.47 8.34
C ALA A 267 -19.92 13.41 7.53
N PRO A 268 -19.05 13.80 6.56
CA PRO A 268 -18.35 12.87 5.68
C PRO A 268 -17.43 11.89 6.44
N TRP A 269 -16.92 12.27 7.62
CA TRP A 269 -16.06 11.42 8.45
C TRP A 269 -16.74 10.12 8.90
N GLN A 270 -18.07 10.04 8.89
CA GLN A 270 -18.84 8.83 9.22
C GLN A 270 -18.66 7.71 8.18
N LYS A 271 -18.13 8.05 6.99
CA LYS A 271 -17.80 7.18 5.84
C LYS A 271 -16.29 7.22 5.49
N GLY A 272 -15.42 7.33 6.51
CA GLY A 272 -13.98 7.52 6.28
C GLY A 272 -13.27 6.39 5.52
N SER A 273 -13.83 5.16 5.48
CA SER A 273 -13.21 4.03 4.77
C SER A 273 -13.39 4.16 3.26
N VAL A 274 -14.62 4.45 2.84
CA VAL A 274 -14.93 4.66 1.42
C VAL A 274 -14.34 5.97 0.91
N GLU A 275 -14.30 7.05 1.71
CA GLU A 275 -13.64 8.30 1.30
C GLU A 275 -12.14 8.09 1.01
N ASN A 276 -11.42 7.35 1.86
CA ASN A 276 -10.01 7.02 1.61
C ASN A 276 -9.83 6.19 0.34
N SER A 277 -10.72 5.21 0.14
CA SER A 277 -10.67 4.31 -1.03
C SER A 277 -10.99 5.07 -2.32
N ASN A 278 -11.95 6.00 -2.27
CA ASN A 278 -12.28 6.90 -3.37
C ASN A 278 -11.09 7.80 -3.74
N GLY A 279 -10.34 8.28 -2.74
CA GLY A 279 -9.07 8.96 -2.98
C GLY A 279 -8.06 8.12 -3.77
N ARG A 280 -7.98 6.80 -3.51
CA ARG A 280 -7.11 5.87 -4.25
C ARG A 280 -7.64 5.61 -5.66
N ILE A 281 -8.95 5.42 -5.82
CA ILE A 281 -9.61 5.23 -7.12
C ILE A 281 -9.35 6.45 -8.02
N ARG A 282 -9.44 7.68 -7.46
CA ARG A 282 -9.21 8.94 -8.19
C ARG A 282 -7.79 9.10 -8.74
N ARG A 283 -6.81 8.31 -8.28
CA ARG A 283 -5.47 8.26 -8.86
C ARG A 283 -5.47 7.65 -10.26
N PHE A 284 -6.33 6.67 -10.49
CA PHE A 284 -6.45 5.94 -11.75
C PHE A 284 -7.61 6.44 -12.60
N LEU A 285 -8.68 6.89 -11.94
CA LEU A 285 -9.87 7.46 -12.57
C LEU A 285 -10.05 8.92 -12.13
N PRO A 286 -9.25 9.87 -12.68
CA PRO A 286 -9.45 11.30 -12.45
C PRO A 286 -10.90 11.73 -12.67
N SER A 287 -11.28 12.88 -12.11
CA SER A 287 -12.65 13.41 -12.29
C SER A 287 -13.04 13.67 -13.74
N ASP A 288 -12.05 13.81 -14.62
CA ASP A 288 -12.20 14.08 -16.05
C ASP A 288 -12.24 12.83 -16.92
N THR A 289 -12.21 11.63 -16.33
CA THR A 289 -12.32 10.38 -17.08
C THR A 289 -13.74 10.22 -17.64
N ASN A 290 -13.85 9.88 -18.92
CA ASN A 290 -15.11 9.42 -19.50
C ASN A 290 -15.39 7.98 -19.08
N ILE A 291 -16.02 7.80 -17.93
CA ILE A 291 -16.23 6.47 -17.34
C ILE A 291 -17.11 5.56 -18.20
N ALA A 292 -17.98 6.12 -19.05
CA ALA A 292 -18.81 5.33 -19.96
C ALA A 292 -17.99 4.58 -21.02
N GLN A 293 -16.79 5.06 -21.33
CA GLN A 293 -15.88 4.46 -22.31
C GLN A 293 -14.85 3.52 -21.67
N VAL A 294 -14.77 3.45 -20.34
CA VAL A 294 -13.82 2.56 -19.67
C VAL A 294 -14.33 1.12 -19.75
N PRO A 295 -13.57 0.18 -20.35
CA PRO A 295 -13.99 -1.20 -20.44
C PRO A 295 -14.15 -1.84 -19.06
N ARG A 296 -15.10 -2.77 -18.95
CA ARG A 296 -15.35 -3.50 -17.70
C ARG A 296 -14.10 -4.24 -17.21
N ALA A 297 -13.34 -4.85 -18.11
CA ALA A 297 -12.09 -5.53 -17.77
C ALA A 297 -11.04 -4.60 -17.14
N GLU A 298 -10.95 -3.34 -17.60
CA GLU A 298 -10.04 -2.35 -17.00
C GLU A 298 -10.49 -1.96 -15.58
N LEU A 299 -11.80 -1.85 -15.35
CA LEU A 299 -12.35 -1.62 -14.00
C LEU A 299 -12.08 -2.80 -13.06
N GLU A 300 -12.21 -4.03 -13.54
CA GLU A 300 -11.91 -5.24 -12.78
C GLU A 300 -10.42 -5.33 -12.43
N GLN A 301 -9.53 -5.03 -13.37
CA GLN A 301 -8.08 -4.94 -13.11
C GLN A 301 -7.75 -3.85 -12.08
N LEU A 302 -8.44 -2.70 -12.14
CA LEU A 302 -8.28 -1.65 -11.14
C LEU A 302 -8.72 -2.11 -9.75
N VAL A 303 -9.88 -2.77 -9.64
CA VAL A 303 -10.38 -3.32 -8.38
C VAL A 303 -9.40 -4.34 -7.80
N ASP A 304 -8.92 -5.27 -8.63
CA ASP A 304 -7.94 -6.27 -8.23
C ASP A 304 -6.64 -5.61 -7.73
N ARG A 305 -6.10 -4.63 -8.47
CA ARG A 305 -4.93 -3.85 -8.03
C ARG A 305 -5.17 -3.18 -6.67
N LEU A 306 -6.32 -2.55 -6.48
CA LEU A 306 -6.66 -1.88 -5.21
C LEU A 306 -6.73 -2.86 -4.04
N ASN A 307 -7.30 -4.04 -4.27
CA ASN A 307 -7.47 -5.10 -3.27
C ASN A 307 -6.21 -5.93 -3.03
N ARG A 308 -5.26 -5.95 -3.97
CA ARG A 308 -3.91 -6.50 -3.80
C ARG A 308 -2.93 -5.52 -3.19
N THR A 309 -3.30 -4.25 -3.01
CA THR A 309 -2.41 -3.26 -2.42
C THR A 309 -2.47 -3.29 -0.87
N PRO A 310 -1.34 -3.54 -0.16
CA PRO A 310 -1.27 -3.61 1.30
C PRO A 310 -1.83 -2.39 2.01
N ARG A 311 -2.40 -2.60 3.19
CA ARG A 311 -2.92 -1.52 4.04
C ARG A 311 -2.24 -1.56 5.39
N LYS A 312 -1.65 -0.44 5.81
CA LYS A 312 -1.03 -0.31 7.14
C LYS A 312 -2.00 -0.64 8.28
N CYS A 313 -3.27 -0.27 8.14
CA CYS A 313 -4.32 -0.58 9.12
C CYS A 313 -4.69 -2.07 9.20
N LEU A 314 -4.22 -2.90 8.26
CA LEU A 314 -4.37 -4.35 8.27
C LEU A 314 -3.04 -5.04 8.59
N ALA A 315 -2.16 -4.37 9.34
CA ALA A 315 -0.80 -4.82 9.60
C ALA A 315 -0.02 -5.13 8.31
N TYR A 316 -0.27 -4.35 7.26
CA TYR A 316 0.28 -4.53 5.91
C TYR A 316 -0.19 -5.77 5.16
N ARG A 317 -1.25 -6.46 5.61
CA ARG A 317 -1.98 -7.40 4.75
C ARG A 317 -2.75 -6.65 3.66
N THR A 318 -3.08 -7.37 2.59
CA THR A 318 -3.92 -6.87 1.50
C THR A 318 -5.40 -7.09 1.82
N PRO A 319 -6.31 -6.22 1.36
CA PRO A 319 -7.75 -6.44 1.49
C PRO A 319 -8.21 -7.80 0.96
N ASN A 320 -7.60 -8.28 -0.12
CA ASN A 320 -7.92 -9.58 -0.71
C ASN A 320 -7.57 -10.73 0.24
N GLU A 321 -6.36 -10.76 0.82
CA GLU A 321 -5.97 -11.78 1.82
C GLU A 321 -6.92 -11.79 3.02
N VAL A 322 -7.26 -10.61 3.56
CA VAL A 322 -8.11 -10.51 4.75
C VAL A 322 -9.55 -10.97 4.48
N LEU A 323 -10.13 -10.62 3.33
CA LEU A 323 -11.47 -11.06 3.00
C LEU A 323 -11.49 -12.55 2.62
N ALA A 324 -10.51 -13.03 1.84
CA ALA A 324 -10.43 -14.42 1.40
C ALA A 324 -10.33 -15.40 2.57
N GLU A 325 -9.48 -15.13 3.56
CA GLU A 325 -9.41 -15.93 4.79
C GLU A 325 -10.78 -16.02 5.49
N GLN A 326 -11.50 -14.91 5.56
CA GLN A 326 -12.83 -14.91 6.19
C GLN A 326 -13.87 -15.65 5.34
N VAL A 327 -13.81 -15.55 4.01
CA VAL A 327 -14.70 -16.30 3.12
C VAL A 327 -14.46 -17.79 3.28
N ASN A 328 -13.20 -18.24 3.30
CA ASN A 328 -12.85 -19.65 3.51
C ASN A 328 -13.36 -20.16 4.85
N LEU A 329 -13.17 -19.38 5.93
CA LEU A 329 -13.70 -19.70 7.25
C LEU A 329 -15.22 -19.87 7.26
N VAL A 330 -15.95 -18.98 6.56
CA VAL A 330 -17.42 -19.02 6.51
C VAL A 330 -17.94 -20.18 5.66
N LEU A 331 -17.20 -20.56 4.61
CA LEU A 331 -17.58 -21.65 3.71
C LEU A 331 -17.09 -23.02 4.19
N GLY A 332 -16.34 -23.09 5.29
CA GLY A 332 -15.79 -24.34 5.81
C GLY A 332 -14.74 -24.97 4.89
N VAL A 333 -14.07 -24.16 4.07
CA VAL A 333 -12.96 -24.62 3.23
C VAL A 333 -11.69 -24.47 4.05
N ASP A 334 -11.31 -25.53 4.77
CA ASP A 334 -10.00 -25.58 5.44
C ASP A 334 -8.89 -25.45 4.38
N SER A 335 -7.86 -24.66 4.74
CA SER A 335 -6.78 -24.22 3.85
C SER A 335 -5.73 -25.27 3.57
#